data_AF-A0A3B4VKG7-F1
#
_entry.id   AF-A0A3B4VKG7-F1
#
_cell.length_a   1.000
_cell.length_b   1.000
_cell.length_c   1.000
_cell.angle_alpha   90.00
_cell.angle_beta   90.00
_cell.angle_gamma   90.00
#
_symmetry.space_group_name_H-M   'P 1'
#
loop_
_entity.id
_entity.type
_entity.pdbx_description
1 polymer ?
#
loop_
_entity_poly.entity_id
_entity_poly.type
_entity_poly.pdbx_seq_one_letter_code
_entity_poly.pdbx_strand_id
1 'polypeptide(L)'
;MDMYGPPVDLSFRSLAQISDALAAKPQNRHRSAKTNSEGKYVCCSMILNNNKLPNLVGFLDVLNHFVDQPLKLMWLDMSFNKLKNIDPVLCKLRELRVLYLHGNRITKIAEVDKLRELQHLRTITLHGNEIENQKGYRRYVISNLTQLKMMDFSAVTRDERVMAGIWRHSKIQSKGTKESSQ
;
A
#
# COMPACT_ATOMS: atom_id res chain seq x y z
N MET A 1 9.51 6.29 -22.09
CA MET A 1 8.74 6.02 -20.86
C MET A 1 9.57 5.04 -20.04
N ASP A 2 10.85 5.39 -19.79
CA ASP A 2 11.95 4.45 -19.49
C ASP A 2 12.78 4.96 -18.29
N MET A 3 12.14 5.57 -17.31
CA MET A 3 12.84 6.44 -16.37
C MET A 3 13.34 5.75 -15.09
N TYR A 4 12.96 4.50 -14.82
CA TYR A 4 13.25 3.86 -13.53
C TYR A 4 13.73 2.42 -13.70
N GLY A 5 14.85 2.10 -13.03
CA GLY A 5 15.48 0.79 -13.07
C GLY A 5 14.65 -0.33 -12.44
N PRO A 6 15.12 -1.58 -12.49
CA PRO A 6 14.43 -2.72 -11.90
C PRO A 6 14.19 -2.52 -10.39
N PRO A 7 13.15 -3.16 -9.82
CA PRO A 7 12.81 -2.99 -8.41
C PRO A 7 13.91 -3.52 -7.49
N VAL A 8 14.01 -2.93 -6.30
CA VAL A 8 14.72 -3.55 -5.18
C VAL A 8 13.89 -4.72 -4.68
N ASP A 9 14.36 -5.94 -4.94
CA ASP A 9 13.65 -7.17 -4.59
C ASP A 9 14.16 -7.79 -3.28
N LEU A 10 13.37 -7.65 -2.21
CA LEU A 10 13.61 -8.23 -0.89
C LEU A 10 12.53 -9.27 -0.54
N SER A 11 11.89 -9.86 -1.55
CA SER A 11 10.91 -10.93 -1.38
C SER A 11 11.51 -12.22 -0.82
N PHE A 12 10.68 -13.07 -0.20
CA PHE A 12 11.06 -14.43 0.23
C PHE A 12 12.34 -14.50 1.10
N ARG A 13 12.64 -13.45 1.87
CA ARG A 13 13.82 -13.39 2.76
C ARG A 13 13.53 -13.91 4.17
N SER A 14 12.30 -14.34 4.43
CA SER A 14 11.83 -14.74 5.77
C SER A 14 12.01 -13.65 6.84
N LEU A 15 11.94 -12.37 6.44
CA LEU A 15 12.12 -11.23 7.34
C LEU A 15 11.05 -11.27 8.43
N ALA A 16 11.46 -11.22 9.70
CA ALA A 16 10.55 -11.16 10.85
C ALA A 16 10.29 -9.70 11.26
N GLN A 17 11.24 -8.83 10.99
CA GLN A 17 11.15 -7.38 11.13
C GLN A 17 11.66 -6.71 9.85
N ILE A 18 11.23 -5.48 9.58
CA ILE A 18 11.67 -4.80 8.36
C ILE A 18 13.14 -4.40 8.42
N SER A 19 13.67 -4.11 9.62
CA SER A 19 15.09 -3.84 9.87
C SER A 19 16.00 -5.01 9.47
N ASP A 20 15.51 -6.26 9.52
CA ASP A 20 16.25 -7.44 9.05
C ASP A 20 16.67 -7.30 7.58
N ALA A 21 15.94 -6.50 6.79
CA ALA A 21 16.26 -6.23 5.40
C ALA A 21 17.61 -5.53 5.22
N LEU A 22 18.09 -4.77 6.21
CA LEU A 22 19.38 -4.06 6.13
C LEU A 22 20.56 -5.03 6.03
N ALA A 23 20.42 -6.24 6.56
CA ALA A 23 21.42 -7.30 6.43
C ALA A 23 21.20 -8.17 5.18
N ALA A 24 20.07 -8.02 4.48
CA ALA A 24 19.72 -8.82 3.33
C ALA A 24 20.28 -8.22 2.03
N LYS A 25 20.74 -9.08 1.13
CA LYS A 25 21.04 -8.66 -0.25
C LYS A 25 19.75 -8.68 -1.08
N PRO A 26 19.46 -7.69 -1.92
CA PRO A 26 18.36 -7.78 -2.88
C PRO A 26 18.55 -8.96 -3.85
N GLN A 27 17.46 -9.54 -4.33
CA GLN A 27 17.50 -10.58 -5.36
C GLN A 27 17.83 -9.94 -6.72
N ASN A 28 18.96 -10.31 -7.31
CA ASN A 28 19.36 -9.87 -8.65
C ASN A 28 18.63 -10.67 -9.73
N ARG A 29 17.30 -10.54 -9.81
CA ARG A 29 16.51 -11.14 -10.89
C ARG A 29 16.72 -10.41 -12.23
N HIS A 30 17.18 -9.16 -12.18
CA HIS A 30 17.40 -8.33 -13.35
C HIS A 30 18.88 -7.96 -13.48
N ARG A 31 19.50 -8.32 -14.60
CA ARG A 31 20.95 -8.17 -14.86
C ARG A 31 21.44 -6.72 -15.04
N SER A 32 20.59 -5.71 -14.87
CA SER A 32 20.89 -4.31 -15.22
C SER A 32 20.43 -3.27 -14.18
N ALA A 33 20.40 -3.63 -12.89
CA ALA A 33 20.12 -2.66 -11.83
C ALA A 33 21.17 -1.53 -11.84
N LYS A 34 20.73 -0.30 -12.12
CA LYS A 34 21.57 0.90 -12.07
C LYS A 34 21.65 1.39 -10.63
N THR A 35 22.86 1.66 -10.16
CA THR A 35 23.10 2.28 -8.85
C THR A 35 23.74 3.66 -9.02
N ASN A 36 23.54 4.55 -8.05
CA ASN A 36 24.26 5.82 -7.95
C ASN A 36 25.69 5.60 -7.41
N SER A 37 26.44 6.68 -7.19
CA SER A 37 27.80 6.63 -6.62
C SER A 37 27.89 6.09 -5.19
N GLU A 38 26.79 6.09 -4.45
CA GLU A 38 26.68 5.53 -3.09
C GLU A 38 26.25 4.05 -3.10
N GLY A 39 26.06 3.45 -4.28
CA GLY A 39 25.58 2.06 -4.41
C GLY A 39 24.07 1.90 -4.21
N LYS A 40 23.30 2.98 -4.10
CA LYS A 40 21.83 2.94 -3.98
C LYS A 40 21.18 2.73 -5.34
N TYR A 41 20.10 1.96 -5.38
CA TYR A 41 19.36 1.62 -6.59
C TYR A 41 18.60 2.85 -7.12
N VAL A 42 18.81 3.16 -8.40
CA VAL A 42 18.08 4.21 -9.13
C VAL A 42 16.78 3.61 -9.67
N CYS A 43 15.81 3.48 -8.76
CA CYS A 43 14.51 2.87 -9.04
C CYS A 43 13.40 3.55 -8.23
N CYS A 44 12.16 3.28 -8.62
CA CYS A 44 10.96 3.77 -7.92
C CYS A 44 10.09 2.61 -7.45
N SER A 45 10.67 1.43 -7.23
CA SER A 45 9.93 0.20 -6.96
C SER A 45 10.63 -0.68 -5.95
N MET A 46 9.89 -1.20 -4.98
CA MET A 46 10.40 -2.13 -3.97
C MET A 46 9.43 -3.29 -3.77
N ILE A 47 9.99 -4.51 -3.73
CA ILE A 47 9.25 -5.76 -3.47
C ILE A 47 9.67 -6.27 -2.09
N LEU A 48 8.71 -6.43 -1.19
CA LEU A 48 8.86 -6.94 0.18
C LEU A 48 7.90 -8.10 0.46
N ASN A 49 7.29 -8.67 -0.57
CA ASN A 49 6.28 -9.71 -0.42
C ASN A 49 6.85 -11.04 0.08
N ASN A 50 5.96 -11.92 0.55
CA ASN A 50 6.31 -13.25 1.06
C ASN A 50 7.37 -13.22 2.19
N ASN A 51 7.19 -12.30 3.13
CA ASN A 51 7.96 -12.22 4.37
C ASN A 51 7.02 -12.42 5.58
N LYS A 52 7.50 -12.17 6.80
CA LYS A 52 6.73 -12.35 8.05
C LYS A 52 6.50 -11.03 8.77
N LEU A 53 6.53 -9.91 8.06
CA LEU A 53 6.53 -8.56 8.63
C LEU A 53 5.20 -8.26 9.37
N PRO A 54 5.23 -7.98 10.68
CA PRO A 54 4.04 -7.63 11.46
C PRO A 54 3.72 -6.12 11.43
N ASN A 55 4.72 -5.28 11.15
CA ASN A 55 4.65 -3.82 11.08
C ASN A 55 5.78 -3.26 10.20
N LEU A 56 5.85 -1.93 10.05
CA LEU A 56 6.81 -1.23 9.20
C LEU A 56 7.76 -0.32 10.01
N VAL A 57 8.05 -0.65 11.27
CA VAL A 57 8.97 0.14 12.12
C VAL A 57 10.38 0.12 11.54
N GLY A 58 10.90 1.29 11.14
CA GLY A 58 12.20 1.42 10.46
C GLY A 58 12.14 1.28 8.94
N PHE A 59 10.94 1.28 8.34
CA PHE A 59 10.79 1.17 6.89
C PHE A 59 11.51 2.26 6.10
N LEU A 60 11.48 3.52 6.58
CA LEU A 60 12.18 4.60 5.90
C LEU A 60 13.69 4.40 5.91
N ASP A 61 14.24 3.80 6.97
CA ASP A 61 15.67 3.52 7.05
C ASP A 61 16.07 2.47 6.01
N VAL A 62 15.24 1.44 5.84
CA VAL A 62 15.41 0.43 4.77
C VAL A 62 15.28 1.07 3.39
N LEU A 63 14.30 1.93 3.16
CA LEU A 63 14.17 2.66 1.89
C LEU A 63 15.38 3.55 1.62
N ASN A 64 15.83 4.33 2.60
CA ASN A 64 17.00 5.21 2.50
C ASN A 64 18.29 4.42 2.25
N HIS A 65 18.38 3.20 2.79
CA HIS A 65 19.53 2.33 2.61
C HIS A 65 19.63 1.81 1.16
N PHE A 66 18.50 1.41 0.56
CA PHE A 66 18.52 0.77 -0.76
C PHE A 66 18.23 1.71 -1.93
N VAL A 67 17.42 2.76 -1.77
CA VAL A 67 16.87 3.54 -2.89
C VAL A 67 17.44 4.96 -2.89
N ASP A 68 17.89 5.43 -4.06
CA ASP A 68 18.47 6.78 -4.23
C ASP A 68 17.50 7.89 -3.84
N GLN A 69 16.24 7.79 -4.30
CA GLN A 69 15.17 8.77 -4.05
C GLN A 69 13.95 8.10 -3.41
N PRO A 70 14.01 7.80 -2.10
CA PRO A 70 13.02 6.95 -1.43
C PRO A 70 11.62 7.57 -1.40
N LEU A 71 11.50 8.89 -1.35
CA LEU A 71 10.20 9.57 -1.41
C LEU A 71 9.58 9.62 -2.81
N LYS A 72 10.33 9.24 -3.85
CA LYS A 72 9.82 9.05 -5.22
C LYS A 72 9.38 7.60 -5.50
N LEU A 73 9.24 6.76 -4.47
CA LEU A 73 8.75 5.39 -4.65
C LEU A 73 7.32 5.42 -5.22
N MET A 74 7.13 4.75 -6.36
CA MET A 74 5.87 4.72 -7.10
C MET A 74 5.16 3.37 -6.99
N TRP A 75 5.90 2.29 -6.74
CA TRP A 75 5.37 0.93 -6.67
C TRP A 75 5.92 0.21 -5.45
N LEU A 76 5.04 -0.37 -4.65
CA LEU A 76 5.41 -1.09 -3.44
C LEU A 76 4.55 -2.35 -3.30
N ASP A 77 5.22 -3.50 -3.20
CA ASP A 77 4.56 -4.77 -2.92
C ASP A 77 4.94 -5.30 -1.54
N MET A 78 3.95 -5.37 -0.65
CA MET A 78 4.05 -5.93 0.68
C MET A 78 3.04 -7.07 0.87
N SER A 79 2.57 -7.69 -0.22
CA SER A 79 1.65 -8.82 -0.17
C SER A 79 2.25 -10.02 0.58
N PHE A 80 1.38 -10.91 1.07
CA PHE A 80 1.80 -12.13 1.77
C PHE A 80 2.74 -11.87 2.96
N ASN A 81 2.44 -10.87 3.76
CA ASN A 81 3.11 -10.56 5.03
C ASN A 81 2.17 -10.85 6.22
N LYS A 82 2.40 -10.22 7.38
CA LYS A 82 1.60 -10.38 8.61
C LYS A 82 1.09 -9.04 9.14
N LEU A 83 1.00 -8.02 8.28
CA LEU A 83 0.59 -6.67 8.66
C LEU A 83 -0.83 -6.69 9.20
N LYS A 84 -1.03 -6.19 10.43
CA LYS A 84 -2.36 -6.08 11.05
C LYS A 84 -3.06 -4.74 10.78
N ASN A 85 -2.27 -3.74 10.40
CA ASN A 85 -2.66 -2.36 10.24
C ASN A 85 -1.94 -1.77 9.02
N ILE A 86 -2.51 -0.70 8.46
CA ILE A 86 -1.82 0.14 7.46
C ILE A 86 -1.04 1.19 8.24
N ASP A 87 0.28 1.13 8.15
CA ASP A 87 1.17 2.01 8.89
C ASP A 87 1.16 3.43 8.31
N PRO A 88 1.00 4.49 9.13
CA PRO A 88 1.03 5.88 8.68
C PRO A 88 2.33 6.29 7.95
N VAL A 89 3.43 5.56 8.12
CA VAL A 89 4.67 5.80 7.38
C VAL A 89 4.44 5.78 5.86
N LEU A 90 3.47 4.99 5.37
CA LEU A 90 3.13 4.91 3.95
C LEU A 90 2.60 6.25 3.41
N CYS A 91 1.97 7.08 4.25
CA CYS A 91 1.47 8.40 3.87
C CYS A 91 2.60 9.39 3.50
N LYS A 92 3.85 9.08 3.86
CA LYS A 92 5.03 9.88 3.47
C LYS A 92 5.42 9.65 2.00
N LEU A 93 5.01 8.54 1.38
CA LEU A 93 5.31 8.20 0.00
C LEU A 93 4.31 8.85 -0.97
N ARG A 94 4.35 10.18 -1.09
CA ARG A 94 3.35 10.96 -1.84
C ARG A 94 3.27 10.60 -3.33
N GLU A 95 4.36 10.10 -3.90
CA GLU A 95 4.44 9.64 -5.30
C GLU A 95 3.89 8.22 -5.54
N LEU A 96 3.46 7.52 -4.48
CA LEU A 96 3.04 6.12 -4.58
C LEU A 96 1.80 5.98 -5.48
N ARG A 97 1.89 5.10 -6.48
CA ARG A 97 0.84 4.83 -7.48
C ARG A 97 0.25 3.44 -7.36
N VAL A 98 1.06 2.47 -6.96
CA VAL A 98 0.66 1.06 -6.82
C VAL A 98 1.09 0.55 -5.45
N LEU A 99 0.14 -0.01 -4.71
CA LEU A 99 0.36 -0.57 -3.38
C LEU A 99 -0.30 -1.94 -3.28
N TYR A 100 0.50 -3.00 -3.12
CA TYR A 100 -0.02 -4.34 -2.88
C TYR A 100 0.06 -4.71 -1.40
N LEU A 101 -1.11 -4.98 -0.81
CA LEU A 101 -1.29 -5.37 0.58
C LEU A 101 -2.10 -6.67 0.74
N HIS A 102 -2.41 -7.38 -0.35
CA HIS A 102 -3.20 -8.61 -0.28
C HIS A 102 -2.48 -9.72 0.51
N GLY A 103 -3.23 -10.66 1.08
CA GLY A 103 -2.65 -11.76 1.87
C GLY A 103 -1.94 -11.30 3.16
N ASN A 104 -2.39 -10.20 3.76
CA ASN A 104 -1.94 -9.73 5.07
C ASN A 104 -3.00 -10.07 6.15
N ARG A 105 -2.96 -9.40 7.30
CA ARG A 105 -3.88 -9.60 8.43
C ARG A 105 -4.59 -8.30 8.82
N ILE A 106 -4.83 -7.41 7.86
CA ILE A 106 -5.49 -6.13 8.11
C ILE A 106 -6.94 -6.40 8.51
N THR A 107 -7.35 -5.92 9.68
CA THR A 107 -8.65 -6.30 10.27
C THR A 107 -9.68 -5.18 10.28
N LYS A 108 -9.25 -3.93 10.40
CA LYS A 108 -10.14 -2.76 10.51
C LYS A 108 -10.23 -2.02 9.18
N ILE A 109 -11.44 -1.86 8.63
CA ILE A 109 -11.61 -1.17 7.35
C ILE A 109 -11.20 0.31 7.39
N ALA A 110 -11.30 0.96 8.56
CA ALA A 110 -10.88 2.35 8.75
C ALA A 110 -9.36 2.55 8.53
N GLU A 111 -8.55 1.49 8.52
CA GLU A 111 -7.13 1.58 8.20
C GLU A 111 -6.89 2.19 6.80
N VAL A 112 -7.82 1.99 5.86
CA VAL A 112 -7.71 2.55 4.51
C VAL A 112 -7.88 4.08 4.49
N ASP A 113 -8.48 4.68 5.52
CA ASP A 113 -8.66 6.14 5.59
C ASP A 113 -7.33 6.89 5.61
N LYS A 114 -6.28 6.27 6.17
CA LYS A 114 -4.92 6.82 6.20
C LYS A 114 -4.37 7.05 4.78
N LEU A 115 -4.78 6.22 3.82
CA LEU A 115 -4.30 6.27 2.44
C LEU A 115 -4.94 7.39 1.61
N ARG A 116 -5.92 8.13 2.15
CA ARG A 116 -6.50 9.31 1.49
C ARG A 116 -5.46 10.36 1.14
N GLU A 117 -4.39 10.44 1.92
CA GLU A 117 -3.25 11.34 1.74
C GLU A 117 -2.46 11.07 0.44
N LEU A 118 -2.56 9.86 -0.12
CA LEU A 118 -1.81 9.44 -1.30
C LEU A 118 -2.58 9.80 -2.59
N GLN A 119 -2.51 11.06 -2.99
CA GLN A 119 -3.26 11.60 -4.15
C GLN A 119 -2.92 10.91 -5.49
N HIS A 120 -1.71 10.36 -5.61
CA HIS A 120 -1.26 9.65 -6.80
C HIS A 120 -1.58 8.15 -6.81
N LEU A 121 -2.13 7.60 -5.72
CA LEU A 121 -2.44 6.17 -5.62
C LEU A 121 -3.56 5.78 -6.61
N ARG A 122 -3.25 4.89 -7.54
CA ARG A 122 -4.19 4.42 -8.58
C ARG A 122 -4.57 2.96 -8.43
N THR A 123 -3.69 2.14 -7.87
CA THR A 123 -3.93 0.69 -7.75
C THR A 123 -3.66 0.25 -6.34
N ILE A 124 -4.63 -0.48 -5.77
CA ILE A 124 -4.47 -1.14 -4.47
C ILE A 124 -5.00 -2.57 -4.53
N THR A 125 -4.38 -3.48 -3.78
CA THR A 125 -4.92 -4.82 -3.51
C THR A 125 -4.98 -5.04 -2.01
N LEU A 126 -6.10 -5.54 -1.52
CA LEU A 126 -6.41 -5.72 -0.11
C LEU A 126 -7.16 -7.05 0.15
N HIS A 127 -7.56 -7.81 -0.88
CA HIS A 127 -8.12 -9.17 -0.74
C HIS A 127 -7.20 -10.12 0.05
N GLY A 128 -7.77 -11.18 0.62
CA GLY A 128 -7.04 -12.09 1.50
C GLY A 128 -6.59 -11.45 2.82
N ASN A 129 -7.19 -10.31 3.20
CA ASN A 129 -7.13 -9.74 4.54
C ASN A 129 -8.49 -9.91 5.22
N GLU A 130 -8.53 -9.81 6.56
CA GLU A 130 -9.79 -9.91 7.31
C GLU A 130 -10.80 -8.80 6.97
N ILE A 131 -10.34 -7.62 6.54
CA ILE A 131 -11.21 -6.51 6.09
C ILE A 131 -12.12 -6.87 4.91
N GLU A 132 -11.75 -7.86 4.09
CA GLU A 132 -12.54 -8.28 2.93
C GLU A 132 -13.93 -8.80 3.33
N ASN A 133 -14.04 -9.39 4.53
CA ASN A 133 -15.29 -9.92 5.07
C ASN A 133 -16.24 -8.83 5.60
N GLN A 134 -15.80 -7.57 5.65
CA GLN A 134 -16.64 -6.49 6.17
C GLN A 134 -17.73 -6.08 5.16
N LYS A 135 -18.96 -5.93 5.64
CA LYS A 135 -20.10 -5.54 4.80
C LYS A 135 -19.84 -4.18 4.13
N GLY A 136 -19.92 -4.17 2.80
CA GLY A 136 -19.68 -2.96 2.00
C GLY A 136 -18.21 -2.64 1.79
N TYR A 137 -17.29 -3.59 2.06
CA TYR A 137 -15.84 -3.48 1.88
C TYR A 137 -15.43 -2.66 0.64
N ARG A 138 -15.78 -3.13 -0.55
CA ARG A 138 -15.45 -2.46 -1.81
C ARG A 138 -16.00 -1.04 -1.91
N ARG A 139 -17.26 -0.83 -1.52
CA ARG A 139 -17.91 0.51 -1.53
C ARG A 139 -17.23 1.47 -0.55
N TYR A 140 -16.89 1.01 0.65
CA TYR A 140 -16.19 1.79 1.65
C TYR A 140 -14.83 2.24 1.11
N VAL A 141 -14.03 1.31 0.59
CA VAL A 141 -12.70 1.62 0.04
C VAL A 141 -12.81 2.62 -1.11
N ILE A 142 -13.69 2.40 -2.08
CA ILE A 142 -13.90 3.32 -3.22
C ILE A 142 -14.38 4.69 -2.76
N SER A 143 -15.27 4.75 -1.75
CA SER A 143 -15.81 6.01 -1.24
C SER A 143 -14.77 6.85 -0.47
N ASN A 144 -13.74 6.20 0.07
CA ASN A 144 -12.67 6.84 0.82
C ASN A 144 -11.47 7.16 -0.06
N LEU A 145 -11.13 6.27 -0.98
CA LEU A 145 -10.00 6.39 -1.90
C LEU A 145 -10.50 6.68 -3.32
N THR A 146 -11.07 7.88 -3.49
CA THR A 146 -11.71 8.31 -4.74
C THR A 146 -10.74 8.43 -5.93
N GLN A 147 -9.43 8.52 -5.66
CA GLN A 147 -8.36 8.57 -6.66
C GLN A 147 -8.05 7.22 -7.33
N LEU A 148 -8.51 6.09 -6.76
CA LEU A 148 -8.20 4.75 -7.28
C LEU A 148 -8.79 4.54 -8.67
N LYS A 149 -8.05 3.82 -9.52
CA LYS A 149 -8.48 3.29 -10.81
C LYS A 149 -8.70 1.78 -10.77
N MET A 150 -7.94 1.06 -9.94
CA MET A 150 -7.99 -0.39 -9.80
C MET A 150 -7.99 -0.77 -8.32
N MET A 151 -8.86 -1.69 -7.95
CA MET A 151 -8.95 -2.28 -6.61
C MET A 151 -9.13 -3.80 -6.74
N ASP A 152 -8.26 -4.56 -6.09
CA ASP A 152 -8.30 -6.04 -6.10
C ASP A 152 -8.35 -6.63 -7.50
N PHE A 153 -7.43 -6.14 -8.35
CA PHE A 153 -7.30 -6.51 -9.77
C PHE A 153 -8.52 -6.22 -10.64
N SER A 154 -9.53 -5.54 -10.11
CA SER A 154 -10.72 -5.09 -10.83
C SER A 154 -10.73 -3.57 -10.98
N ALA A 155 -11.11 -3.08 -12.16
CA ALA A 155 -11.24 -1.64 -12.41
C ALA A 155 -12.33 -1.04 -11.51
N VAL A 156 -12.11 0.19 -11.05
CA VAL A 156 -13.12 0.98 -10.33
C VAL A 156 -13.94 1.76 -11.36
N THR A 157 -15.15 1.28 -11.62
CA THR A 157 -16.01 1.82 -12.68
C THR A 157 -16.66 3.14 -12.28
N ARG A 158 -17.24 3.86 -13.25
CA ARG A 158 -17.98 5.10 -12.97
C ARG A 158 -19.19 4.83 -12.07
N ASP A 159 -19.94 3.77 -12.35
CA ASP A 159 -21.14 3.42 -11.59
C ASP A 159 -20.81 3.06 -10.15
N GLU A 160 -19.70 2.34 -9.92
CA GLU A 160 -19.22 2.05 -8.57
C GLU A 160 -18.89 3.33 -7.79
N ARG A 161 -18.31 4.35 -8.44
CA ARG A 161 -18.03 5.64 -7.79
C ARG A 161 -19.32 6.36 -7.39
N VAL A 162 -20.30 6.39 -8.29
CA VAL A 162 -21.61 7.01 -8.01
C VAL A 162 -22.28 6.30 -6.83
N MET A 163 -22.33 4.97 -6.85
CA MET A 163 -22.93 4.17 -5.79
C MET A 163 -22.18 4.28 -4.47
N ALA A 164 -20.85 4.33 -4.48
CA ALA A 164 -20.02 4.55 -3.30
C ALA A 164 -20.26 5.94 -2.70
N GLY A 165 -20.43 6.95 -3.55
CA GLY A 165 -20.81 8.31 -3.15
C GLY A 165 -22.16 8.33 -2.43
N ILE A 166 -23.21 7.76 -3.03
CA ILE A 166 -24.55 7.68 -2.42
C ILE A 166 -24.50 6.93 -1.08
N TRP A 167 -23.80 5.80 -1.07
CA TRP A 167 -23.62 4.98 0.13
C TRP A 167 -22.96 5.77 1.28
N ARG A 168 -21.93 6.58 1.00
CA ARG A 168 -21.25 7.41 2.00
C ARG A 168 -22.17 8.47 2.58
N HIS A 169 -22.94 9.18 1.76
CA HIS A 169 -23.89 10.19 2.24
C HIS A 169 -24.98 9.58 3.13
N SER A 170 -25.55 8.45 2.73
CA SER A 170 -26.54 7.72 3.55
C SER A 170 -25.98 7.32 4.92
N LYS A 171 -24.71 6.88 4.98
CA LYS A 171 -24.06 6.54 6.25
C LYS A 171 -23.82 7.74 7.16
N ILE A 172 -23.46 8.90 6.59
CA ILE A 172 -23.28 10.14 7.36
C ILE A 172 -24.62 10.59 7.97
N GLN A 173 -25.70 10.61 7.18
CA GLN A 173 -27.04 10.97 7.66
C GLN A 173 -27.52 10.03 8.77
N SER A 174 -27.32 8.72 8.62
CA SER A 174 -27.71 7.73 9.64
C SER A 174 -26.95 7.83 10.97
N LYS A 175 -25.78 8.48 10.99
CA LYS A 175 -25.03 8.73 12.23
C LYS A 175 -25.51 9.99 12.94
N GLY A 176 -25.80 11.06 12.20
CA GLY A 176 -26.32 12.31 12.77
C GLY A 176 -27.67 12.15 13.47
N THR A 177 -28.53 11.25 12.99
CA THR A 177 -29.84 10.98 13.64
C THR A 177 -29.73 10.20 14.96
N LYS A 178 -28.61 9.51 15.21
CA LYS A 178 -28.41 8.76 16.46
C LYS A 178 -27.85 9.60 17.61
N GLU A 179 -27.18 10.71 17.31
CA GLU A 179 -26.65 11.64 18.32
C GLU A 179 -27.69 12.67 18.79
N SER A 180 -28.75 12.90 18.00
CA SER A 180 -29.87 13.80 18.35
C SER A 180 -31.01 13.12 19.13
N SER A 181 -30.77 11.93 19.71
CA SER A 181 -31.78 11.15 20.45
C SER A 181 -31.27 10.61 21.79
N GLN A 182 -30.27 11.29 22.37
CA GLN A 182 -29.84 11.11 23.76
C GLN A 182 -29.92 12.43 24.52
#